data_AF-A0A534V247-F1
#
_entry.id   AF-A0A534V247-F1
#
_cell.length_a   1.000
_cell.length_b   1.000
_cell.length_c   1.000
_cell.angle_alpha   90.00
_cell.angle_beta   90.00
_cell.angle_gamma   90.00
#
_symmetry.space_group_name_H-M   'P 1'
#
loop_
_entity.id
_entity.type
_entity.pdbx_description
1 polymer ?
#
loop_
_entity_poly.entity_id
_entity_poly.type
_entity_poly.pdbx_seq_one_letter_code
_entity_poly.pdbx_strand_id
1 'polypeptide(L)'
;RKDRLYCERPGGPERRSTQTALFGILDVLVRLMAPLLSFTAEDVWGHMPGRERAPSVFLGGLPEPPAAWRDEQLAARFDRLLAVRAAVTKAIEEARQAGVVKQSSEARVVLG
;
A
#
# COMPACT_ATOMS: atom_id res chain seq x y z
N ARG A 1 5.54 -1.70 3.58
CA ARG A 1 5.95 -2.17 4.94
C ARG A 1 5.84 -1.00 5.91
N LYS A 2 5.38 -1.22 7.14
CA LYS A 2 5.27 -0.17 8.17
C LYS A 2 6.64 0.44 8.51
N ASP A 3 7.70 -0.35 8.41
CA ASP A 3 9.07 0.04 8.70
C ASP A 3 9.50 1.31 7.96
N ARG A 4 9.15 1.45 6.67
CA ARG A 4 9.48 2.67 5.90
C ARG A 4 8.76 3.92 6.40
N LEU A 5 7.61 3.77 7.06
CA LEU A 5 6.88 4.90 7.63
C LEU A 5 7.36 5.21 9.05
N TYR A 6 7.78 4.19 9.80
CA TYR A 6 8.07 4.30 11.23
C TYR A 6 9.55 4.50 11.55
N CYS A 7 10.44 3.90 10.75
CA CYS A 7 11.87 3.89 11.01
C CYS A 7 12.62 4.94 10.18
N GLU A 8 12.11 5.31 9.01
CA GLU A 8 12.74 6.32 8.16
C GLU A 8 12.51 7.75 8.66
N ARG A 9 13.50 8.61 8.41
CA ARG A 9 13.44 10.04 8.79
C ARG A 9 12.20 10.71 8.19
N PRO A 10 11.55 11.67 8.89
CA PRO A 10 10.35 12.35 8.40
C PRO A 10 10.47 12.96 7.00
N GLY A 11 11.62 13.55 6.67
CA GLY A 11 11.93 14.11 5.35
C GLY A 11 12.66 13.16 4.40
N GLY A 12 12.84 11.89 4.77
CA GLY A 12 13.60 10.92 3.98
C GLY A 12 12.90 10.55 2.66
N PRO A 13 13.66 10.36 1.57
CA PRO A 13 13.09 10.08 0.25
C PRO A 13 12.27 8.78 0.23
N GLU A 14 12.71 7.73 0.92
CA GLU A 14 11.98 6.45 1.01
C GLU A 14 10.61 6.60 1.69
N ARG A 15 10.55 7.38 2.77
CA ARG A 15 9.30 7.67 3.47
C ARG A 15 8.36 8.50 2.61
N ARG A 16 8.88 9.58 1.99
CA ARG A 16 8.10 10.47 1.12
C ARG A 16 7.58 9.78 -0.12
N SER A 17 8.37 8.91 -0.73
CA SER A 17 7.95 8.06 -1.86
C SER A 17 6.79 7.14 -1.44
N THR A 18 6.90 6.49 -0.28
CA THR A 18 5.83 5.64 0.26
C THR A 18 4.55 6.43 0.54
N GLN A 19 4.67 7.61 1.17
CA GLN A 19 3.52 8.48 1.46
C GLN A 19 2.84 8.99 0.18
N THR A 20 3.60 9.28 -0.87
CA THR A 20 3.07 9.74 -2.16
C THR A 20 2.22 8.64 -2.81
N ALA A 21 2.74 7.41 -2.86
CA ALA A 21 1.98 6.26 -3.38
C ALA A 21 0.72 5.99 -2.55
N LEU A 22 0.83 6.00 -1.21
CA LEU A 22 -0.32 5.79 -0.32
C LEU A 22 -1.38 6.88 -0.45
N PHE A 23 -0.98 8.13 -0.65
CA PHE A 23 -1.92 9.23 -0.87
C PHE A 23 -2.70 9.05 -2.17
N GLY A 24 -2.02 8.69 -3.27
CA GLY A 24 -2.69 8.41 -4.54
C GLY A 24 -3.68 7.24 -4.45
N ILE A 25 -3.30 6.17 -3.75
CA ILE A 25 -4.19 5.03 -3.48
C ILE A 25 -5.41 5.48 -2.66
N LEU A 26 -5.19 6.26 -1.59
CA LEU A 26 -6.27 6.76 -0.73
C LEU A 26 -7.27 7.63 -1.50
N ASP A 27 -6.79 8.58 -2.30
CA ASP A 27 -7.64 9.47 -3.09
C ASP A 27 -8.56 8.70 -4.04
N VAL A 28 -8.02 7.73 -4.79
CA VAL A 28 -8.81 6.88 -5.70
C VAL A 28 -9.80 6.02 -4.92
N LEU A 29 -9.35 5.34 -3.85
CA LEU A 29 -10.21 4.44 -3.08
C LEU A 29 -11.38 5.17 -2.43
N VAL A 30 -11.16 6.34 -1.83
CA VAL A 30 -12.23 7.11 -1.17
C VAL A 30 -13.32 7.50 -2.17
N ARG A 31 -12.94 7.90 -3.39
CA ARG A 31 -13.90 8.24 -4.45
C ARG A 31 -14.65 7.02 -4.98
N LEU A 32 -13.98 5.88 -5.13
CA LEU A 32 -14.62 4.61 -5.51
C LEU A 32 -15.56 4.08 -4.42
N MET A 33 -15.27 4.34 -3.16
CA MET A 33 -16.10 3.96 -2.01
C MET A 33 -17.34 4.85 -1.85
N ALA A 34 -17.30 6.10 -2.32
CA ALA A 34 -18.35 7.09 -2.10
C ALA A 34 -19.78 6.62 -2.46
N PRO A 35 -20.02 5.86 -3.55
CA PRO A 35 -21.37 5.36 -3.87
C PRO A 35 -21.91 4.28 -2.92
N LEU A 36 -21.04 3.61 -2.16
CA LEU A 36 -21.39 2.47 -1.29
C LEU A 36 -21.32 2.85 0.21
N LEU A 37 -20.29 3.60 0.57
CA LEU A 37 -19.94 3.97 1.95
C LEU A 37 -19.92 5.50 2.07
N SER A 38 -21.04 6.13 1.70
CA SER A 38 -21.15 7.58 1.50
C SER A 38 -20.64 8.42 2.68
N PHE A 39 -21.14 8.15 3.88
CA PHE A 39 -20.74 8.87 5.09
C PHE A 39 -19.27 8.66 5.44
N THR A 40 -18.78 7.42 5.31
CA THR A 40 -17.36 7.11 5.59
C THR A 40 -16.45 7.77 4.57
N ALA A 41 -16.80 7.75 3.28
CA ALA A 41 -16.01 8.39 2.24
C ALA A 41 -15.97 9.92 2.44
N GLU A 42 -17.09 10.55 2.79
CA GLU A 42 -17.15 11.98 3.08
C GLU A 42 -16.33 12.36 4.32
N ASP A 43 -16.40 11.56 5.39
CA ASP A 43 -15.60 11.79 6.61
C ASP A 43 -14.09 11.64 6.35
N VAL A 44 -13.68 10.59 5.62
CA VAL A 44 -12.27 10.42 5.23
C VAL A 44 -11.81 11.56 4.32
N TRP A 45 -12.65 11.99 3.37
CA TRP A 45 -12.35 13.09 2.46
C TRP A 45 -12.00 14.38 3.19
N GLY A 46 -12.76 14.71 4.25
CA GLY A 46 -12.53 15.86 5.12
C GLY A 46 -11.23 15.80 5.94
N HIS A 47 -10.76 14.60 6.28
CA HIS A 47 -9.53 14.39 7.07
C HIS A 47 -8.26 14.20 6.23
N MET A 48 -8.40 13.90 4.94
CA MET A 48 -7.26 13.78 4.03
C MET A 48 -6.48 15.12 3.95
N PRO A 49 -5.14 15.09 3.76
CA PRO A 49 -4.33 16.30 3.61
C PRO A 49 -4.43 16.90 2.19
N GLY A 50 -4.20 18.21 2.06
CA GLY A 50 -4.19 18.95 0.79
C GLY A 50 -5.31 19.97 0.69
N ARG A 51 -4.98 21.22 0.33
CA ARG A 51 -5.89 22.39 0.41
C ARG A 51 -6.77 22.62 -0.83
N GLU A 52 -6.45 22.00 -1.97
CA GLU A 52 -7.16 22.21 -3.23
C GLU A 52 -7.95 20.96 -3.61
N ARG A 53 -9.08 20.75 -2.94
CA ARG A 53 -10.03 19.67 -3.26
C ARG A 53 -11.45 20.20 -3.26
N ALA A 54 -12.32 19.52 -4.00
CA ALA A 54 -13.75 19.77 -3.93
C ALA A 54 -14.24 19.65 -2.47
N PRO A 55 -15.26 20.41 -2.05
CA PRO A 55 -15.71 20.42 -0.66
C PRO A 55 -16.34 19.10 -0.21
N SER A 56 -16.70 18.22 -1.14
CA SER A 56 -17.25 16.89 -0.88
C SER A 56 -16.68 15.88 -1.88
N VAL A 57 -16.58 14.61 -1.47
CA VAL A 57 -16.11 13.52 -2.36
C VAL A 57 -17.03 13.37 -3.57
N PHE A 58 -18.33 13.64 -3.40
CA PHE A 58 -19.34 13.55 -4.47
C PHE A 58 -19.17 14.62 -5.56
N LEU A 59 -18.40 15.67 -5.27
CA LEU A 59 -18.09 16.75 -6.21
C LEU A 59 -16.68 16.62 -6.82
N GLY A 60 -15.90 15.62 -6.38
CA GLY A 60 -14.52 15.44 -6.80
C GLY A 60 -14.34 14.72 -8.14
N GLY A 61 -15.32 13.93 -8.58
CA GLY A 61 -15.19 13.03 -9.74
C GLY A 61 -14.16 11.90 -9.52
N LEU A 62 -13.85 11.13 -10.56
CA LEU A 62 -12.75 10.16 -10.56
C LEU A 62 -11.51 10.78 -11.21
N PRO A 63 -10.31 10.65 -10.60
CA PRO A 63 -9.09 11.16 -11.21
C PRO A 63 -8.68 10.27 -12.39
N GLU A 64 -8.08 10.88 -13.40
CA GLU A 64 -7.38 10.14 -14.45
C GLU A 64 -5.96 9.79 -13.97
N PRO A 65 -5.63 8.49 -13.83
CA PRO A 65 -4.29 8.10 -13.42
C PRO A 65 -3.27 8.42 -14.53
N PRO A 66 -2.06 8.90 -14.20
CA PRO A 66 -0.99 9.09 -15.18
C PRO A 66 -0.71 7.81 -15.97
N ALA A 67 -0.61 7.93 -17.30
CA ALA A 67 -0.34 6.79 -18.17
C ALA A 67 0.93 6.02 -17.76
N ALA A 68 1.94 6.73 -17.24
CA ALA A 68 3.19 6.15 -16.75
C ALA A 68 3.03 5.18 -15.56
N TRP A 69 1.89 5.18 -14.86
CA TRP A 69 1.63 4.23 -13.78
C TRP A 69 1.30 2.82 -14.30
N ARG A 70 0.90 2.71 -15.58
CA ARG A 70 0.63 1.43 -16.22
C ARG A 70 1.91 0.88 -16.83
N ASP A 71 2.60 0.03 -16.08
CA ASP A 71 3.81 -0.67 -16.51
C ASP A 71 3.61 -2.19 -16.39
N GLU A 72 3.40 -2.85 -17.53
CA GLU A 72 3.13 -4.29 -17.60
C GLU A 72 4.37 -5.14 -17.28
N GLN A 73 5.58 -4.65 -17.57
CA GLN A 73 6.82 -5.35 -17.22
C GLN A 73 7.04 -5.31 -15.71
N LEU A 74 6.77 -4.16 -15.08
CA LEU A 74 6.80 -4.02 -13.64
C LEU A 74 5.75 -4.91 -12.96
N ALA A 75 4.52 -4.94 -13.48
CA ALA A 75 3.46 -5.82 -12.98
C ALA A 75 3.88 -7.29 -13.02
N ALA A 76 4.36 -7.79 -14.16
CA ALA A 76 4.83 -9.16 -14.31
C ALA A 76 6.04 -9.50 -13.41
N ARG A 77 6.87 -8.52 -13.07
CA ARG A 77 7.94 -8.69 -12.06
C ARG A 77 7.35 -8.81 -10.65
N PHE A 78 6.36 -7.98 -10.31
CA PHE A 78 5.69 -8.04 -9.01
C PHE A 78 4.89 -9.33 -8.82
N ASP A 79 4.25 -9.87 -9.86
CA ASP A 79 3.56 -11.16 -9.79
C ASP A 79 4.51 -12.29 -9.37
N ARG A 80 5.69 -12.34 -9.99
CA ARG A 80 6.75 -13.29 -9.62
C ARG A 80 7.21 -13.08 -8.18
N LEU A 81 7.42 -11.84 -7.76
CA LEU A 81 7.82 -11.52 -6.38
C LEU A 81 6.73 -11.91 -5.36
N LEU A 82 5.46 -11.74 -5.68
CA LEU A 82 4.33 -12.12 -4.83
C LEU A 82 4.21 -13.65 -4.71
N ALA A 83 4.43 -14.38 -5.80
CA ALA A 83 4.48 -15.85 -5.78
C ALA A 83 5.62 -16.36 -4.89
N VAL A 84 6.84 -15.81 -5.05
CA VAL A 84 7.98 -16.16 -4.18
C VAL A 84 7.68 -15.80 -2.72
N ARG A 85 7.12 -14.62 -2.46
CA ARG A 85 6.74 -14.20 -1.10
C ARG A 85 5.72 -15.16 -0.48
N ALA A 86 4.74 -15.65 -1.26
CA ALA A 86 3.76 -16.61 -0.77
C ALA A 86 4.43 -17.93 -0.34
N ALA A 87 5.33 -18.47 -1.17
CA ALA A 87 6.10 -19.67 -0.85
C ALA A 87 6.97 -19.48 0.41
N VAL A 88 7.69 -18.35 0.51
CA VAL A 88 8.51 -18.02 1.68
C VAL A 88 7.66 -17.87 2.94
N THR A 89 6.50 -17.21 2.84
CA THR A 89 5.60 -17.01 3.99
C THR A 89 5.08 -18.37 4.50
N LYS A 90 4.76 -19.30 3.59
CA LYS A 90 4.37 -20.66 3.94
C LYS A 90 5.48 -21.39 4.70
N ALA A 91 6.71 -21.37 4.19
CA ALA A 91 7.86 -22.01 4.85
C ALA A 91 8.16 -21.41 6.24
N ILE A 92 8.01 -20.09 6.40
CA ILE A 92 8.14 -19.42 7.71
C ILE A 92 7.04 -19.89 8.67
N GLU A 93 5.81 -20.09 8.19
CA GLU A 93 4.71 -20.58 9.02
C GLU A 93 4.93 -22.03 9.48
N GLU A 94 5.40 -22.90 8.58
CA GLU A 94 5.78 -24.27 8.92
C GLU A 94 6.89 -24.30 9.98
N ALA A 95 7.93 -23.46 9.83
CA ALA A 95 8.99 -23.31 10.82
C ALA A 95 8.47 -22.76 12.16
N ARG A 96 7.44 -21.89 12.15
CA ARG A 96 6.80 -21.39 13.36
C ARG A 96 6.04 -22.49 14.08
N GLN A 97 5.28 -23.30 13.35
CA GLN A 97 4.55 -24.45 13.91
C GLN A 97 5.49 -25.50 14.50
N ALA A 98 6.67 -25.69 13.90
CA ALA A 98 7.73 -26.55 14.43
C ALA A 98 8.50 -25.92 15.61
N GLY A 99 8.18 -24.69 16.02
CA GLY A 99 8.83 -23.99 17.14
C GLY A 99 10.23 -23.46 16.84
N VAL A 100 10.67 -23.45 15.59
CA VAL A 100 12.02 -23.01 15.17
C VAL A 100 12.14 -21.48 15.19
N VAL A 101 11.08 -20.78 14.77
CA VAL A 101 11.01 -19.31 14.78
C VAL A 101 9.71 -18.86 15.44
N LYS A 102 9.71 -17.70 16.12
CA LYS A 102 8.49 -17.12 16.69
C LYS A 102 7.96 -16.01 15.80
N GLN A 103 8.84 -15.09 15.38
CA GLN A 103 8.49 -13.97 14.51
C GLN A 103 9.13 -14.10 13.13
N SER A 104 8.48 -13.59 12.08
CA SER A 104 9.05 -13.61 10.73
C SER A 104 10.34 -12.78 10.62
N SER A 105 10.55 -11.80 11.50
CA SER A 105 11.76 -10.97 11.60
C SER A 105 12.99 -11.74 12.07
N GLU A 106 12.81 -12.90 12.72
CA GLU A 106 13.90 -13.76 13.21
C GLU A 106 14.40 -14.71 12.11
N ALA A 107 13.64 -14.88 11.02
CA ALA A 107 13.93 -15.84 9.97
C ALA A 107 14.96 -15.29 8.95
N ARG A 108 16.00 -16.08 8.68
CA ARG A 108 16.87 -15.90 7.51
C ARG A 108 16.42 -16.85 6.40
N VAL A 109 16.00 -16.29 5.27
CA VAL A 109 15.53 -17.06 4.11
C VAL A 109 16.64 -17.15 3.07
N VAL A 110 16.87 -18.35 2.54
CA VAL A 110 17.79 -18.62 1.42
C VAL A 110 16.97 -19.19 0.27
N LEU A 111 17.09 -18.60 -0.92
CA LEU A 111 16.48 -19.08 -2.16
C LEU A 111 17.58 -19.75 -2.99
N GLY A 112 17.31 -20.95 -3.48
CA GLY A 112 18.20 -21.71 -4.37
C GLY A 112 17.89 -21.49 -5.85
#